data_AF-A0A533SDV5-F1
#
_entry.id   AF-A0A533SDV5-F1
#
_cell.length_a   1.000
_cell.length_b   1.000
_cell.length_c   1.000
_cell.angle_alpha   90.00
_cell.angle_beta   90.00
_cell.angle_gamma   90.00
#
_symmetry.space_group_name_H-M   'P 1'
#
loop_
_entity.id
_entity.type
_entity.pdbx_description
1 polymer ?
#
loop_
_entity_poly.entity_id
_entity_poly.type
_entity_poly.pdbx_seq_one_letter_code
_entity_poly.pdbx_strand_id
1 'polypeptide(L)'
;SLFPAVEKKKGKTNTPDNTPKGDGAAGTGSLIEQRAARLLFENKRVGEIPKKPPTASKIAGRCSVFAKSDMIHAQQKGATPPQILKGLCEAVARNCKASVIKSRKIKGPVVFTGGLSHNAAVAESLKKLAGLDLTPSSEPLDASAIGAALILAKSGGKPFDFSAPLDDGEQLFPSWPPLTMEKVRVIAPNKAVIPESGEIRGYLGVDIGSVSTNLVLVGEEGELIHEIYLRTLARPVEAVKKGLDEIETLFGERLKVLGVGTTGSGRELIGELLGADTVNDEITAHKTGAFEVAGRHFIASVDTIFEIGGQDSKYISLKDGVVVDFAMNEACAAGTGSFLDEQAQKLGVNIVGEFADLAFSAKTPTRLGERCTVYIEKDVSASLALGAAKNDVIAGLSYSVAQNYL
;
A
#
# COMPACT_ATOMS: atom_id res chain seq x y z
N SER A 1 -4.84 41.22 -35.27
CA SER A 1 -4.55 42.26 -34.27
C SER A 1 -5.56 42.17 -33.13
N LEU A 2 -5.26 41.38 -32.11
CA LEU A 2 -6.00 41.37 -30.85
C LEU A 2 -4.94 41.24 -29.75
N PHE A 3 -5.10 42.01 -28.68
CA PHE A 3 -4.22 42.24 -27.52
C PHE A 3 -3.27 43.46 -27.64
N PRO A 4 -3.44 44.49 -26.77
CA PRO A 4 -2.61 45.69 -26.78
C PRO A 4 -1.21 45.38 -26.22
N ALA A 5 -0.21 46.10 -26.75
CA ALA A 5 1.17 46.01 -26.32
C ALA A 5 1.31 46.45 -24.85
N VAL A 6 1.94 45.61 -24.03
CA VAL A 6 2.31 45.96 -22.65
C VAL A 6 3.77 46.41 -22.68
N GLU A 7 3.99 47.70 -22.39
CA GLU A 7 5.32 48.29 -22.19
C GLU A 7 6.09 47.60 -21.07
N LYS A 8 7.35 47.23 -21.34
CA LYS A 8 8.30 46.70 -20.35
C LYS A 8 8.71 47.80 -19.38
N LYS A 9 8.08 47.88 -18.21
CA LYS A 9 8.70 48.51 -17.03
C LYS A 9 9.66 47.51 -16.36
N LYS A 10 10.95 47.84 -16.33
CA LYS A 10 11.96 47.17 -15.50
C LYS A 10 11.58 47.32 -14.02
N GLY A 11 11.09 46.26 -13.41
CA GLY A 11 10.78 46.20 -11.99
C GLY A 11 10.71 44.73 -11.55
N LYS A 12 11.39 44.41 -10.45
CA LYS A 12 11.52 43.07 -9.83
C LYS A 12 10.21 42.28 -9.96
N THR A 13 10.24 41.18 -10.69
CA THR A 13 9.13 40.22 -10.76
C THR A 13 9.07 39.46 -9.44
N ASN A 14 8.25 39.94 -8.50
CA ASN A 14 7.69 39.08 -7.47
C ASN A 14 6.70 38.13 -8.15
N THR A 15 7.19 36.98 -8.61
CA THR A 15 6.32 35.84 -8.92
C THR A 15 5.70 35.37 -7.60
N PRO A 16 4.36 35.32 -7.47
CA PRO A 16 3.74 34.68 -6.32
C PRO A 16 4.14 33.20 -6.35
N ASP A 17 4.76 32.73 -5.28
CA ASP A 17 4.98 31.31 -5.05
C ASP A 17 3.62 30.64 -4.88
N ASN A 18 3.10 30.09 -5.98
CA ASN A 18 1.87 29.32 -6.07
C ASN A 18 2.17 27.81 -5.98
N THR A 19 3.17 27.41 -5.19
CA THR A 19 3.27 26.02 -4.77
C THR A 19 2.00 25.63 -3.99
N PRO A 20 1.24 24.60 -4.43
CA PRO A 20 0.07 24.16 -3.69
C PRO A 20 0.52 23.70 -2.30
N LYS A 21 0.10 24.43 -1.26
CA LYS A 21 0.20 23.94 0.12
C LYS A 21 -0.72 22.73 0.26
N GLY A 22 -0.09 21.56 0.42
CA GLY A 22 -0.64 20.38 1.08
C GLY A 22 -1.99 19.88 0.57
N ASP A 23 -1.98 19.01 -0.42
CA ASP A 23 -2.93 17.90 -0.55
C ASP A 23 -2.15 16.77 -1.23
N GLY A 24 -2.08 15.59 -0.60
CA GLY A 24 -1.37 14.43 -1.13
C GLY A 24 -1.97 13.92 -2.46
N ALA A 25 -1.46 12.79 -2.98
CA ALA A 25 -1.93 12.10 -4.21
C ALA A 25 -3.43 11.68 -4.24
N ALA A 26 -4.25 12.17 -3.32
CA ALA A 26 -5.69 12.00 -3.32
C ALA A 26 -6.35 12.70 -4.52
N GLY A 27 -6.99 11.93 -5.40
CA GLY A 27 -7.74 12.46 -6.54
C GLY A 27 -6.93 12.64 -7.84
N THR A 28 -5.75 12.03 -7.95
CA THR A 28 -4.96 11.98 -9.20
C THR A 28 -5.17 10.66 -9.95
N GLY A 29 -4.67 10.57 -11.19
CA GLY A 29 -4.71 9.32 -11.96
C GLY A 29 -3.94 8.17 -11.32
N SER A 30 -2.91 8.47 -10.53
CA SER A 30 -2.12 7.44 -9.82
C SER A 30 -2.97 6.65 -8.83
N LEU A 31 -3.98 7.25 -8.19
CA LEU A 31 -4.91 6.53 -7.31
C LEU A 31 -5.69 5.44 -8.08
N ILE A 32 -6.06 5.70 -9.33
CA ILE A 32 -6.80 4.75 -10.16
C ILE A 32 -5.88 3.61 -10.62
N GLU A 33 -4.70 3.95 -11.14
CA GLU A 33 -3.73 2.96 -11.63
C GLU A 33 -3.24 2.03 -10.51
N GLN A 34 -2.86 2.58 -9.36
CA GLN A 34 -2.37 1.82 -8.20
C GLN A 34 -3.41 0.82 -7.66
N ARG A 35 -4.71 1.12 -7.80
CA ARG A 35 -5.77 0.31 -7.21
C ARG A 35 -6.43 -0.65 -8.20
N ALA A 36 -6.39 -0.36 -9.50
CA ALA A 36 -6.83 -1.28 -10.54
C ALA A 36 -5.92 -2.52 -10.67
N ALA A 37 -4.60 -2.35 -10.50
CA ALA A 37 -3.63 -3.45 -10.62
C ALA A 37 -3.84 -4.59 -9.60
N ARG A 38 -4.32 -4.28 -8.38
CA ARG A 38 -4.57 -5.29 -7.32
C ARG A 38 -5.91 -6.03 -7.45
N LEU A 39 -6.85 -5.54 -8.24
CA LEU A 39 -8.14 -6.20 -8.48
C LEU A 39 -8.07 -7.27 -9.60
N LEU A 40 -6.86 -7.75 -9.96
CA LEU A 40 -6.62 -8.71 -11.03
C LEU A 40 -7.16 -8.26 -12.40
N PHE A 41 -7.12 -6.95 -12.69
CA PHE A 41 -7.25 -6.48 -14.07
C PHE A 41 -5.92 -6.67 -14.79
N GLU A 42 -5.55 -7.92 -15.06
CA GLU A 42 -4.60 -8.20 -16.12
C GLU A 42 -5.26 -7.75 -17.44
N ASN A 43 -4.69 -6.70 -18.03
CA ASN A 43 -4.93 -6.25 -19.41
C ASN A 43 -6.24 -5.54 -19.80
N LYS A 44 -7.07 -5.05 -18.86
CA LYS A 44 -8.15 -4.08 -19.22
C LYS A 44 -7.90 -2.71 -18.64
N ARG A 45 -7.78 -1.70 -19.52
CA ARG A 45 -7.66 -0.29 -19.12
C ARG A 45 -8.91 0.09 -18.34
N VAL A 46 -8.75 0.74 -17.17
CA VAL A 46 -9.86 1.28 -16.36
C VAL A 46 -10.79 2.21 -17.16
N GLY A 47 -10.33 2.74 -18.31
CA GLY A 47 -11.14 3.49 -19.26
C GLY A 47 -12.19 2.68 -20.04
N GLU A 48 -12.19 1.35 -19.96
CA GLU A 48 -13.11 0.45 -20.69
C GLU A 48 -14.35 0.04 -19.88
N ILE A 49 -14.68 0.77 -18.81
CA ILE A 49 -15.91 0.54 -18.05
C ILE A 49 -17.14 0.70 -18.99
N PRO A 50 -18.13 -0.21 -18.94
CA PRO A 50 -19.28 -0.19 -19.86
C PRO A 50 -20.05 1.14 -19.84
N LYS A 51 -20.48 1.60 -21.03
CA LYS A 51 -21.29 2.83 -21.25
C LYS A 51 -22.61 2.89 -20.46
N LYS A 52 -23.10 1.76 -19.94
CA LYS A 52 -24.18 1.67 -18.95
C LYS A 52 -23.61 1.01 -17.69
N PRO A 53 -23.10 1.77 -16.73
CA PRO A 53 -22.37 1.16 -15.64
C PRO A 53 -23.35 0.62 -14.59
N PRO A 54 -23.05 -0.50 -13.92
CA PRO A 54 -23.79 -0.95 -12.74
C PRO A 54 -23.74 0.11 -11.62
N THR A 55 -24.61 -0.02 -10.60
CA THR A 55 -24.68 0.91 -9.46
C THR A 55 -23.32 1.05 -8.79
N ALA A 56 -22.81 2.28 -8.65
CA ALA A 56 -21.46 2.56 -8.15
C ALA A 56 -21.31 2.15 -6.68
N SER A 57 -20.18 1.54 -6.32
CA SER A 57 -19.82 1.35 -4.92
C SER A 57 -19.45 2.69 -4.28
N LYS A 58 -19.81 2.90 -3.01
CA LYS A 58 -19.44 4.12 -2.29
C LYS A 58 -17.99 3.99 -1.82
N ILE A 59 -17.09 4.69 -2.51
CA ILE A 59 -15.65 4.71 -2.22
C ILE A 59 -15.22 6.13 -1.82
N ALA A 60 -14.42 6.23 -0.75
CA ALA A 60 -13.77 7.45 -0.32
C ALA A 60 -12.72 7.93 -1.34
N GLY A 61 -12.65 9.24 -1.58
CA GLY A 61 -11.75 9.84 -2.57
C GLY A 61 -10.60 10.68 -2.01
N ARG A 62 -10.56 10.87 -0.69
CA ARG A 62 -9.62 11.78 -0.01
C ARG A 62 -8.31 11.15 0.45
N CYS A 63 -8.27 9.83 0.62
CA CYS A 63 -7.08 9.11 1.04
C CYS A 63 -7.03 7.78 0.30
N SER A 64 -5.86 7.43 -0.24
CA SER A 64 -5.65 6.15 -0.92
C SER A 64 -5.83 4.95 0.02
N VAL A 65 -5.63 5.14 1.33
CA VAL A 65 -5.84 4.11 2.35
C VAL A 65 -7.33 3.86 2.56
N PHE A 66 -8.12 4.90 2.86
CA PHE A 66 -9.58 4.76 2.99
C PHE A 66 -10.25 4.25 1.71
N ALA A 67 -9.78 4.70 0.55
CA ALA A 67 -10.26 4.18 -0.73
C ALA A 67 -10.06 2.65 -0.82
N LYS A 68 -8.89 2.13 -0.39
CA LYS A 68 -8.59 0.69 -0.38
C LYS A 68 -9.53 -0.05 0.58
N SER A 69 -9.68 0.43 1.81
CA SER A 69 -10.56 -0.22 2.80
C SER A 69 -12.01 -0.26 2.31
N ASP A 70 -12.52 0.82 1.73
CA ASP A 70 -13.86 0.86 1.13
C ASP A 70 -14.00 -0.12 -0.05
N MET A 71 -12.96 -0.27 -0.86
CA MET A 71 -12.95 -1.23 -1.98
C MET A 71 -12.98 -2.68 -1.48
N ILE A 72 -12.17 -3.02 -0.48
CA ILE A 72 -12.15 -4.35 0.14
C ILE A 72 -13.50 -4.66 0.77
N HIS A 73 -14.06 -3.73 1.54
CA HIS A 73 -15.37 -3.87 2.15
C HIS A 73 -16.49 -4.04 1.11
N ALA A 74 -16.45 -3.25 0.04
CA ALA A 74 -17.40 -3.40 -1.06
C ALA A 74 -17.31 -4.79 -1.70
N GLN A 75 -16.09 -5.30 -1.92
CA GLN A 75 -15.86 -6.63 -2.46
C GLN A 75 -16.36 -7.73 -1.51
N GLN A 76 -16.09 -7.63 -0.21
CA GLN A 76 -16.59 -8.56 0.81
C GLN A 76 -18.12 -8.59 0.87
N LYS A 77 -18.79 -7.49 0.54
CA LYS A 77 -20.25 -7.40 0.38
C LYS A 77 -20.78 -7.86 -0.98
N GLY A 78 -19.92 -8.43 -1.83
CA GLY A 78 -20.29 -8.96 -3.15
C GLY A 78 -20.36 -7.91 -4.26
N ALA A 79 -19.81 -6.70 -4.08
CA ALA A 79 -19.75 -5.73 -5.16
C ALA A 79 -18.84 -6.23 -6.29
N THR A 80 -19.30 -6.09 -7.53
CA THR A 80 -18.54 -6.50 -8.70
C THR A 80 -17.40 -5.51 -8.99
N PRO A 81 -16.29 -5.96 -9.61
CA PRO A 81 -15.17 -5.08 -9.96
C PRO A 81 -15.58 -3.82 -10.76
N PRO A 82 -16.49 -3.87 -11.76
CA PRO A 82 -16.96 -2.66 -12.45
C PRO A 82 -17.66 -1.66 -11.53
N GLN A 83 -18.40 -2.10 -10.51
CA GLN A 83 -19.06 -1.22 -9.54
C GLN A 83 -18.04 -0.48 -8.67
N ILE A 84 -16.99 -1.21 -8.25
CA ILE A 84 -15.89 -0.67 -7.45
C ILE A 84 -15.10 0.36 -8.25
N LEU A 85 -14.71 0.04 -9.50
CA LEU A 85 -13.96 0.94 -10.37
C LEU A 85 -14.74 2.22 -10.70
N LYS A 86 -16.05 2.10 -10.99
CA LYS A 86 -16.91 3.27 -11.18
C LYS A 86 -16.96 4.14 -9.92
N GLY A 87 -17.13 3.52 -8.75
CA GLY A 87 -17.10 4.20 -7.46
C GLY A 87 -15.81 4.98 -7.23
N LEU A 88 -14.67 4.42 -7.63
CA LEU A 88 -13.36 5.05 -7.58
C LEU A 88 -13.24 6.24 -8.54
N CYS A 89 -13.69 6.11 -9.79
CA CYS A 89 -13.71 7.22 -10.76
C CYS A 89 -14.58 8.39 -10.27
N GLU A 90 -15.76 8.10 -9.71
CA GLU A 90 -16.62 9.12 -9.11
C GLU A 90 -15.98 9.73 -7.86
N ALA A 91 -15.25 8.96 -7.06
CA ALA A 91 -14.54 9.45 -5.88
C ALA A 91 -13.45 10.47 -6.26
N VAL A 92 -12.68 10.20 -7.33
CA VAL A 92 -11.70 11.14 -7.90
C VAL A 92 -12.38 12.43 -8.35
N ALA A 93 -13.48 12.33 -9.11
CA ALA A 93 -14.22 13.49 -9.57
C ALA A 93 -14.82 14.32 -8.43
N ARG A 94 -15.38 13.67 -7.40
CA ARG A 94 -15.85 14.32 -6.16
C ARG A 94 -14.71 15.06 -5.45
N ASN A 95 -13.53 14.44 -5.35
CA ASN A 95 -12.38 15.06 -4.70
C ASN A 95 -11.87 16.29 -5.49
N CYS A 96 -11.77 16.18 -6.81
CA CYS A 96 -11.43 17.31 -7.67
C CYS A 96 -12.41 18.48 -7.49
N LYS A 97 -13.72 18.21 -7.47
CA LYS A 97 -14.73 19.23 -7.19
C LYS A 97 -14.53 19.87 -5.81
N ALA A 98 -14.34 19.07 -4.76
CA ALA A 98 -14.27 19.53 -3.39
C ALA A 98 -12.98 20.29 -3.05
N SER A 99 -11.83 19.84 -3.55
CA SER A 99 -10.51 20.35 -3.13
C SER A 99 -9.88 21.26 -4.18
N VAL A 100 -10.08 21.00 -5.48
CA VAL A 100 -9.44 21.78 -6.55
C VAL A 100 -10.37 22.86 -7.08
N ILE A 101 -11.58 22.51 -7.51
CA ILE A 101 -12.55 23.47 -8.08
C ILE A 101 -13.13 24.36 -6.96
N LYS A 102 -13.52 23.75 -5.83
CA LYS A 102 -14.17 24.41 -4.69
C LYS A 102 -15.41 25.20 -5.16
N SER A 103 -15.54 26.47 -4.75
CA SER A 103 -16.64 27.37 -5.10
C SER A 103 -16.37 28.23 -6.34
N ARG A 104 -15.30 27.96 -7.10
CA ARG A 104 -14.93 28.79 -8.26
C ARG A 104 -15.97 28.64 -9.37
N LYS A 105 -16.45 29.78 -9.90
CA LYS A 105 -17.39 29.81 -11.04
C LYS A 105 -16.62 29.73 -12.35
N ILE A 106 -16.87 28.68 -13.12
CA ILE A 106 -16.28 28.47 -14.45
C ILE A 106 -17.27 28.96 -15.50
N LYS A 107 -16.86 29.93 -16.33
CA LYS A 107 -17.75 30.68 -17.24
C LYS A 107 -17.56 30.36 -18.75
N GLY A 108 -16.57 29.55 -19.11
CA GLY A 108 -16.23 29.26 -20.50
C GLY A 108 -15.93 27.77 -20.73
N PRO A 109 -15.60 27.40 -21.98
CA PRO A 109 -15.26 26.02 -22.34
C PRO A 109 -14.13 25.48 -21.46
N VAL A 110 -14.25 24.23 -21.02
CA VAL A 110 -13.28 23.58 -20.14
C VAL A 110 -12.51 22.54 -20.92
N VAL A 111 -11.19 22.71 -21.01
CA VAL A 111 -10.30 21.68 -21.57
C VAL A 111 -9.78 20.80 -20.44
N PHE A 112 -9.90 19.48 -20.60
CA PHE A 112 -9.34 18.49 -19.69
C PHE A 112 -8.08 17.88 -20.28
N THR A 113 -6.94 18.14 -19.65
CA THR A 113 -5.62 17.70 -20.11
C THR A 113 -4.92 16.86 -19.04
N GLY A 114 -3.78 16.25 -19.38
CA GLY A 114 -3.05 15.29 -18.56
C GLY A 114 -3.54 13.86 -18.78
N GLY A 115 -2.77 12.87 -18.33
CA GLY A 115 -3.03 11.45 -18.64
C GLY A 115 -4.43 10.95 -18.23
N LEU A 116 -5.00 11.50 -17.15
CA LEU A 116 -6.34 11.14 -16.67
C LEU A 116 -7.48 11.54 -17.63
N SER A 117 -7.23 12.47 -18.55
CA SER A 117 -8.22 12.88 -19.55
C SER A 117 -8.60 11.78 -20.54
N HIS A 118 -7.75 10.76 -20.70
CA HIS A 118 -8.09 9.56 -21.47
C HIS A 118 -9.10 8.64 -20.76
N ASN A 119 -9.32 8.81 -19.46
CA ASN A 119 -10.29 8.01 -18.71
C ASN A 119 -11.71 8.58 -18.89
N ALA A 120 -12.47 7.95 -19.80
CA ALA A 120 -13.84 8.37 -20.12
C ALA A 120 -14.77 8.40 -18.89
N ALA A 121 -14.62 7.45 -17.95
CA ALA A 121 -15.45 7.40 -16.74
C ALA A 121 -15.16 8.58 -15.80
N VAL A 122 -13.89 8.99 -15.67
CA VAL A 122 -13.53 10.19 -14.89
C VAL A 122 -14.02 11.46 -15.60
N ALA A 123 -13.84 11.56 -16.92
CA ALA A 123 -14.32 12.70 -17.70
C ALA A 123 -15.84 12.88 -17.57
N GLU A 124 -16.61 11.79 -17.72
CA GLU A 124 -18.07 11.79 -17.53
C GLU A 124 -18.45 12.16 -16.09
N SER A 125 -17.77 11.58 -15.10
CA SER A 125 -18.02 11.87 -13.68
C SER A 125 -17.76 13.33 -13.34
N LEU A 126 -16.68 13.92 -13.85
CA LEU A 126 -16.37 15.35 -13.69
C LEU A 126 -17.43 16.21 -14.38
N LYS A 127 -17.83 15.88 -15.62
CA LYS A 127 -18.89 16.58 -16.37
C LYS A 127 -20.17 16.67 -15.54
N LYS A 128 -20.61 15.51 -15.03
CA LYS A 128 -21.85 15.38 -14.25
C LYS A 128 -21.77 16.05 -12.88
N LEU A 129 -20.72 15.80 -12.10
CA LEU A 129 -20.62 16.27 -10.72
C LEU A 129 -20.30 17.76 -10.64
N ALA A 130 -19.43 18.27 -11.50
CA ALA A 130 -19.04 19.67 -11.50
C ALA A 130 -19.99 20.55 -12.35
N GLY A 131 -20.87 19.94 -13.15
CA GLY A 131 -21.80 20.67 -14.03
C GLY A 131 -21.06 21.45 -15.11
N LEU A 132 -19.95 20.90 -15.61
CA LEU A 132 -19.06 21.55 -16.57
C LEU A 132 -19.23 20.93 -17.94
N ASP A 133 -19.15 21.73 -18.99
CA ASP A 133 -18.97 21.20 -20.34
C ASP A 133 -17.47 21.02 -20.62
N LEU A 134 -16.99 19.83 -20.27
CA LEU A 134 -15.59 19.42 -20.31
C LEU A 134 -15.27 18.73 -21.64
N THR A 135 -14.20 19.17 -22.29
CA THR A 135 -13.65 18.61 -23.53
C THR A 135 -12.26 18.05 -23.26
N PRO A 136 -12.06 16.73 -23.34
CA PRO A 136 -10.71 16.14 -23.29
C PRO A 136 -9.82 16.71 -24.41
N SER A 137 -8.57 17.05 -24.08
CA SER A 137 -7.58 17.51 -25.05
C SER A 137 -7.27 16.40 -26.06
N SER A 138 -7.01 16.78 -27.31
CA SER A 138 -6.46 15.87 -28.33
C SER A 138 -4.99 15.53 -28.10
N GLU A 139 -4.26 16.36 -27.35
CA GLU A 139 -2.85 16.20 -27.01
C GLU A 139 -2.64 16.33 -25.49
N PRO A 140 -3.21 15.43 -24.68
CA PRO A 140 -3.30 15.64 -23.25
C PRO A 140 -1.98 15.47 -22.50
N LEU A 141 -1.03 14.71 -23.05
CA LEU A 141 0.28 14.50 -22.43
C LEU A 141 1.26 15.64 -22.77
N ASP A 142 1.11 16.25 -23.93
CA ASP A 142 2.08 17.21 -24.48
C ASP A 142 1.68 18.67 -24.27
N ALA A 143 0.42 18.94 -23.90
CA ALA A 143 -0.13 20.29 -23.79
C ALA A 143 0.72 21.26 -22.94
N SER A 144 1.32 20.78 -21.84
CA SER A 144 2.18 21.61 -20.98
C SER A 144 3.52 21.94 -21.65
N ALA A 145 4.15 20.96 -22.31
CA ALA A 145 5.41 21.13 -23.03
C ALA A 145 5.24 22.07 -24.24
N ILE A 146 4.16 21.89 -24.99
CA ILE A 146 3.75 22.79 -26.08
C ILE A 146 3.56 24.21 -25.55
N GLY A 147 2.85 24.36 -24.43
CA GLY A 147 2.64 25.64 -23.76
C GLY A 147 3.96 26.33 -23.39
N ALA A 148 4.90 25.61 -22.77
CA ALA A 148 6.22 26.13 -22.44
C ALA A 148 7.01 26.60 -23.67
N ALA A 149 7.03 25.80 -24.75
CA ALA A 149 7.70 26.16 -26.00
C ALA A 149 7.09 27.43 -26.63
N LEU A 150 5.76 27.53 -26.67
CA LEU A 150 5.07 28.69 -27.23
C LEU A 150 5.23 29.97 -26.39
N ILE A 151 5.33 29.85 -25.07
CA ILE A 151 5.63 30.99 -24.19
C ILE A 151 7.04 31.52 -24.50
N LEU A 152 8.04 30.63 -24.59
CA LEU A 152 9.42 31.00 -24.92
C LEU A 152 9.52 31.65 -26.32
N ALA A 153 8.83 31.08 -27.31
CA ALA A 153 8.81 31.61 -28.67
C ALA A 153 8.29 33.05 -28.73
N LYS A 154 7.40 33.45 -27.82
CA LYS A 154 6.87 34.82 -27.73
C LYS A 154 7.78 35.77 -26.94
N SER A 155 8.49 35.29 -25.92
CA SER A 155 9.36 36.12 -25.08
C SER A 155 10.78 36.31 -25.64
N GLY A 156 11.19 35.43 -26.57
CA GLY A 156 12.58 35.32 -27.04
C GLY A 156 13.42 34.47 -26.09
N GLY A 157 14.25 33.59 -26.65
CA GLY A 157 15.12 32.67 -25.92
C GLY A 157 16.53 32.62 -26.50
N LYS A 158 17.43 31.87 -25.85
CA LYS A 158 18.76 31.56 -26.39
C LYS A 158 18.72 30.19 -27.08
N PRO A 159 19.55 29.95 -28.11
CA PRO A 159 19.71 28.61 -28.67
C PRO A 159 20.10 27.60 -27.58
N PHE A 160 19.48 26.42 -27.61
CA PHE A 160 19.86 25.30 -26.77
C PHE A 160 20.96 24.52 -27.47
N ASP A 161 22.07 24.27 -26.77
CA ASP A 161 23.17 23.45 -27.27
C ASP A 161 22.95 22.00 -26.82
N PHE A 162 22.60 21.14 -27.77
CA PHE A 162 22.39 19.71 -27.50
C PHE A 162 23.68 18.97 -27.12
N SER A 163 24.85 19.57 -27.33
CA SER A 163 26.14 18.97 -26.97
C SER A 163 26.60 19.30 -25.55
N ALA A 164 25.96 20.29 -24.90
CA ALA A 164 26.27 20.63 -23.52
C ALA A 164 25.78 19.52 -22.57
N PRO A 165 26.62 19.02 -21.65
CA PRO A 165 26.18 18.06 -20.65
C PRO A 165 25.12 18.71 -19.74
N LEU A 166 24.12 17.92 -19.36
CA LEU A 166 23.24 18.31 -18.26
C LEU A 166 24.06 18.25 -16.97
N ASP A 167 24.14 19.36 -16.26
CA ASP A 167 24.71 19.40 -14.92
C ASP A 167 23.74 18.68 -13.98
N ASP A 168 24.13 17.49 -13.54
CA ASP A 168 23.36 16.66 -12.62
C ASP A 168 23.66 16.95 -11.15
N GLY A 169 24.68 17.78 -10.86
CA GLY A 169 25.08 18.33 -9.57
C GLY A 169 24.97 17.39 -8.36
N GLU A 170 26.07 17.11 -7.65
CA GLU A 170 26.00 16.32 -6.41
C GLU A 170 25.05 16.96 -5.39
N GLN A 171 23.87 16.34 -5.21
CA GLN A 171 22.93 16.75 -4.18
C GLN A 171 23.16 15.95 -2.90
N LEU A 172 23.40 16.69 -1.82
CA LEU A 172 23.46 16.13 -0.49
C LEU A 172 22.04 15.96 0.05
N PHE A 173 21.68 14.70 0.32
CA PHE A 173 20.43 14.37 0.99
C PHE A 173 20.64 14.30 2.50
N PRO A 174 19.70 14.80 3.32
CA PRO A 174 19.66 14.45 4.73
C PRO A 174 19.62 12.92 4.87
N SER A 175 20.42 12.36 5.77
CA SER A 175 20.60 10.90 5.86
C SER A 175 20.51 10.36 7.29
N TRP A 176 20.23 9.06 7.38
CA TRP A 176 20.30 8.26 8.60
C TRP A 176 21.62 7.46 8.66
N PRO A 177 22.00 6.94 9.84
CA PRO A 177 23.05 5.94 9.93
C PRO A 177 22.72 4.67 9.11
N PRO A 178 23.73 3.92 8.64
CA PRO A 178 23.51 2.60 8.03
C PRO A 178 22.73 1.65 8.94
N LEU A 179 21.92 0.79 8.34
CA LEU A 179 21.18 -0.25 9.08
C LEU A 179 22.14 -1.33 9.59
N THR A 180 21.88 -1.87 10.77
CA THR A 180 22.68 -2.94 11.39
C THR A 180 21.82 -3.90 12.20
N MET A 181 22.22 -5.17 12.24
CA MET A 181 21.60 -6.23 13.05
C MET A 181 22.31 -6.45 14.39
N GLU A 182 23.31 -5.63 14.75
CA GLU A 182 24.14 -5.81 15.95
C GLU A 182 23.34 -5.97 17.26
N LYS A 183 22.20 -5.29 17.37
CA LYS A 183 21.31 -5.33 18.54
C LYS A 183 20.06 -6.18 18.34
N VAL A 184 19.95 -6.89 17.21
CA VAL A 184 18.77 -7.69 16.85
C VAL A 184 19.12 -9.16 16.98
N ARG A 185 18.33 -9.89 17.77
CA ARG A 185 18.44 -11.35 17.90
C ARG A 185 17.38 -12.01 17.04
N VAL A 186 17.80 -12.85 16.10
CA VAL A 186 16.90 -13.65 15.27
C VAL A 186 16.72 -15.01 15.93
N ILE A 187 15.47 -15.33 16.30
CA ILE A 187 15.11 -16.69 16.72
C ILE A 187 15.01 -17.54 15.45
N ALA A 188 15.74 -18.64 15.39
CA ALA A 188 15.67 -19.54 14.24
C ALA A 188 14.27 -20.17 14.14
N PRO A 189 13.70 -20.34 12.93
CA PRO A 189 12.42 -21.00 12.77
C PRO A 189 12.50 -22.44 13.29
N ASN A 190 11.41 -22.91 13.90
CA ASN A 190 11.30 -24.30 14.33
C ASN A 190 11.37 -25.21 13.12
N LYS A 191 12.14 -26.30 13.22
CA LYS A 191 12.09 -27.34 12.21
C LYS A 191 10.83 -28.16 12.42
N ALA A 192 10.04 -28.29 11.37
CA ALA A 192 8.92 -29.22 11.32
C ALA A 192 9.40 -30.63 11.71
N VAL A 193 8.77 -31.24 12.71
CA VAL A 193 9.00 -32.61 13.13
C VAL A 193 7.83 -33.44 12.63
N ILE A 194 8.05 -34.20 11.56
CA ILE A 194 7.04 -35.07 10.98
C ILE A 194 7.32 -36.49 11.48
N PRO A 195 6.39 -37.14 12.20
CA PRO A 195 6.57 -38.53 12.61
C PRO A 195 6.76 -39.47 11.39
N GLU A 196 7.85 -40.24 11.38
CA GLU A 196 8.22 -41.12 10.25
C GLU A 196 7.19 -42.24 10.00
N SER A 197 6.48 -42.69 11.03
CA SER A 197 5.44 -43.71 10.94
C SER A 197 4.36 -43.50 12.01
N GLY A 198 3.19 -44.11 11.80
CA GLY A 198 2.07 -44.05 12.74
C GLY A 198 1.06 -42.92 12.47
N GLU A 199 0.01 -42.91 13.30
CA GLU A 199 -1.00 -41.86 13.39
C GLU A 199 -0.35 -40.58 13.90
N ILE A 200 -0.54 -39.48 13.17
CA ILE A 200 -0.12 -38.13 13.54
C ILE A 200 -1.33 -37.48 14.21
N ARG A 201 -1.16 -37.02 15.44
CA ARG A 201 -2.22 -36.40 16.23
C ARG A 201 -1.84 -34.97 16.55
N GLY A 202 -2.77 -34.05 16.38
CA GLY A 202 -2.44 -32.65 16.54
C GLY A 202 -3.61 -31.69 16.44
N TYR A 203 -3.29 -30.41 16.55
CA TYR A 203 -4.25 -29.30 16.51
C TYR A 203 -3.95 -28.40 15.32
N LEU A 204 -5.00 -27.93 14.66
CA LEU A 204 -4.89 -27.01 13.53
C LEU A 204 -5.16 -25.57 13.99
N GLY A 205 -4.16 -24.70 13.84
CA GLY A 205 -4.32 -23.26 13.96
C GLY A 205 -4.48 -22.62 12.58
N VAL A 206 -5.48 -21.74 12.42
CA VAL A 206 -5.69 -20.98 11.20
C VAL A 206 -5.74 -19.48 11.52
N ASP A 207 -4.80 -18.72 10.97
CA ASP A 207 -4.78 -17.25 11.05
C ASP A 207 -5.21 -16.65 9.71
N ILE A 208 -6.33 -15.93 9.72
CA ILE A 208 -6.94 -15.37 8.52
C ILE A 208 -6.83 -13.85 8.53
N GLY A 209 -5.69 -13.37 8.03
CA GLY A 209 -5.45 -11.96 7.78
C GLY A 209 -6.09 -11.47 6.48
N SER A 210 -6.05 -10.15 6.30
CA SER A 210 -6.52 -9.46 5.08
C SER A 210 -5.52 -9.56 3.91
N VAL A 211 -4.27 -9.90 4.22
CA VAL A 211 -3.16 -10.01 3.26
C VAL A 211 -2.70 -11.46 3.09
N SER A 212 -2.57 -12.19 4.18
CA SER A 212 -2.12 -13.58 4.22
C SER A 212 -3.01 -14.46 5.09
N THR A 213 -2.98 -15.75 4.79
CA THR A 213 -3.67 -16.80 5.52
C THR A 213 -2.63 -17.86 5.88
N ASN A 214 -2.51 -18.15 7.17
CA ASN A 214 -1.54 -19.09 7.69
C ASN A 214 -2.27 -20.30 8.27
N LEU A 215 -1.81 -21.51 7.95
CA LEU A 215 -2.27 -22.74 8.59
C LEU A 215 -1.06 -23.37 9.27
N VAL A 216 -1.22 -23.75 10.53
CA VAL A 216 -0.16 -24.37 11.33
C VAL A 216 -0.73 -25.62 11.98
N LEU A 217 -0.07 -26.74 11.75
CA LEU A 217 -0.35 -28.00 12.42
C LEU A 217 0.69 -28.21 13.52
N VAL A 218 0.23 -28.34 14.76
CA VAL A 218 1.07 -28.65 15.93
C VAL A 218 0.69 -29.99 16.51
N GLY A 219 1.67 -30.72 17.03
CA GLY A 219 1.45 -31.99 17.74
C GLY A 219 0.85 -31.79 19.13
N GLU A 220 0.61 -32.89 19.83
CA GLU A 220 0.03 -32.86 21.18
C GLU A 220 0.92 -32.10 22.18
N GLU A 221 2.24 -32.12 21.98
CA GLU A 221 3.21 -31.47 22.88
C GLU A 221 3.67 -30.09 22.39
N GLY A 222 2.95 -29.53 21.40
CA GLY A 222 3.20 -28.19 20.86
C GLY A 222 4.39 -28.12 19.89
N GLU A 223 4.94 -29.25 19.46
CA GLU A 223 5.93 -29.29 18.39
C GLU A 223 5.28 -28.93 17.04
N LEU A 224 6.02 -28.20 16.20
CA LEU A 224 5.56 -27.85 14.87
C LEU A 224 5.62 -29.08 13.96
N ILE A 225 4.50 -29.46 13.33
CA ILE A 225 4.44 -30.55 12.35
C ILE A 225 4.50 -30.00 10.93
N HIS A 226 3.71 -28.97 10.62
CA HIS A 226 3.68 -28.34 9.31
C HIS A 226 3.17 -26.90 9.39
N GLU A 227 3.65 -26.04 8.50
CA GLU A 227 3.17 -24.66 8.36
C GLU A 227 2.98 -24.31 6.89
N ILE A 228 1.95 -23.52 6.61
CA ILE A 228 1.59 -23.09 5.27
C ILE A 228 1.31 -21.59 5.32
N TYR A 229 1.97 -20.83 4.46
CA TYR A 229 1.72 -19.40 4.24
C TYR A 229 1.11 -19.17 2.86
N LEU A 230 -0.09 -18.59 2.81
CA LEU A 230 -0.80 -18.30 1.56
C LEU A 230 -1.17 -16.82 1.49
N ARG A 231 -1.24 -16.28 0.27
CA ARG A 231 -1.81 -14.95 0.02
C ARG A 231 -3.33 -15.05 0.02
N THR A 232 -4.00 -14.26 0.88
CA THR A 232 -5.46 -14.27 0.99
C THR A 232 -6.14 -13.73 -0.27
N LEU A 233 -5.57 -12.68 -0.88
CA LEU A 233 -6.07 -12.02 -2.09
C LEU A 233 -7.58 -11.67 -2.04
N ALA A 234 -8.06 -11.28 -0.85
CA ALA A 234 -9.49 -11.03 -0.57
C ALA A 234 -10.41 -12.23 -0.84
N ARG A 235 -9.87 -13.46 -0.82
CA ARG A 235 -10.59 -14.74 -0.97
C ARG A 235 -10.21 -15.70 0.17
N PRO A 236 -10.59 -15.38 1.42
CA PRO A 236 -10.17 -16.16 2.59
C PRO A 236 -10.59 -17.62 2.51
N VAL A 237 -11.81 -17.91 2.03
CA VAL A 237 -12.31 -19.29 1.89
C VAL A 237 -11.48 -20.11 0.90
N GLU A 238 -11.11 -19.52 -0.25
CA GLU A 238 -10.27 -20.20 -1.25
C GLU A 238 -8.85 -20.44 -0.71
N ALA A 239 -8.28 -19.49 0.03
CA ALA A 239 -6.96 -19.63 0.62
C ALA A 239 -6.94 -20.75 1.67
N VAL A 240 -7.90 -20.76 2.60
CA VAL A 240 -8.01 -21.81 3.62
C VAL A 240 -8.20 -23.18 2.96
N LYS A 241 -9.09 -23.28 1.96
CA LYS A 241 -9.31 -24.53 1.24
C LYS A 241 -8.02 -25.08 0.62
N LYS A 242 -7.23 -24.22 -0.04
CA LYS A 242 -5.93 -24.64 -0.60
C LYS A 242 -4.97 -25.18 0.45
N GLY A 243 -4.91 -24.52 1.61
CA GLY A 243 -4.08 -24.99 2.73
C GLY A 243 -4.54 -26.34 3.27
N LEU A 244 -5.86 -26.55 3.40
CA LEU A 244 -6.43 -27.83 3.82
C LEU A 244 -6.17 -28.94 2.78
N ASP A 245 -6.34 -28.64 1.49
CA ASP A 245 -6.06 -29.59 0.41
C ASP A 245 -4.58 -30.03 0.43
N GLU A 246 -3.65 -29.12 0.77
CA GLU A 246 -2.23 -29.44 0.94
C GLU A 246 -1.99 -30.34 2.16
N ILE A 247 -2.57 -30.03 3.32
CA ILE A 247 -2.48 -30.86 4.54
C ILE A 247 -3.01 -32.27 4.28
N GLU A 248 -4.16 -32.38 3.62
CA GLU A 248 -4.78 -33.66 3.24
C GLU A 248 -3.86 -34.44 2.28
N THR A 249 -3.23 -33.76 1.32
CA THR A 249 -2.30 -34.39 0.38
C THR A 249 -1.05 -34.93 1.08
N LEU A 250 -0.53 -34.21 2.07
CA LEU A 250 0.70 -34.58 2.77
C LEU A 250 0.48 -35.69 3.80
N PHE A 251 -0.62 -35.65 4.54
CA PHE A 251 -0.82 -36.54 5.69
C PHE A 251 -2.02 -37.48 5.53
N GLY A 252 -3.07 -37.06 4.82
CA GLY A 252 -4.28 -37.84 4.59
C GLY A 252 -4.81 -38.55 5.84
N GLU A 253 -5.15 -39.83 5.70
CA GLU A 253 -5.68 -40.65 6.80
C GLU A 253 -4.72 -40.83 7.98
N ARG A 254 -3.43 -40.52 7.83
CA ARG A 254 -2.49 -40.57 8.97
C ARG A 254 -2.75 -39.44 9.95
N LEU A 255 -3.33 -38.32 9.52
CA LEU A 255 -3.56 -37.17 10.38
C LEU A 255 -4.92 -37.26 11.08
N LYS A 256 -4.87 -37.14 12.40
CA LYS A 256 -6.02 -36.95 13.25
C LYS A 256 -5.97 -35.57 13.90
N VAL A 257 -6.76 -34.65 13.36
CA VAL A 257 -6.96 -33.33 13.96
C VAL A 257 -7.87 -33.46 15.17
N LEU A 258 -7.34 -33.14 16.35
CA LEU A 258 -8.03 -33.22 17.64
C LEU A 258 -8.83 -31.97 17.97
N GLY A 259 -8.49 -30.85 17.32
CA GLY A 259 -9.23 -29.61 17.43
C GLY A 259 -8.69 -28.54 16.48
N VAL A 260 -9.52 -27.53 16.23
CA VAL A 260 -9.25 -26.41 15.33
C VAL A 260 -9.43 -25.09 16.07
N GLY A 261 -8.41 -24.23 16.00
CA GLY A 261 -8.45 -22.85 16.48
C GLY A 261 -8.35 -21.87 15.32
N THR A 262 -9.14 -20.80 15.36
CA THR A 262 -9.06 -19.73 14.35
C THR A 262 -8.76 -18.37 14.98
N THR A 263 -8.02 -17.55 14.24
CA THR A 263 -7.71 -16.15 14.59
C THR A 263 -7.61 -15.30 13.32
N GLY A 264 -7.29 -14.02 13.45
CA GLY A 264 -7.24 -13.10 12.32
C GLY A 264 -8.55 -12.33 12.11
N SER A 265 -8.51 -11.37 11.19
CA SER A 265 -9.66 -10.58 10.71
C SER A 265 -10.81 -11.43 10.14
N GLY A 266 -10.52 -12.62 9.60
CA GLY A 266 -11.49 -13.54 9.00
C GLY A 266 -11.93 -14.70 9.89
N ARG A 267 -11.54 -14.69 11.18
CA ARG A 267 -11.71 -15.83 12.10
C ARG A 267 -13.15 -16.30 12.27
N GLU A 268 -14.12 -15.40 12.35
CA GLU A 268 -15.52 -15.78 12.61
C GLU A 268 -16.09 -16.57 11.44
N LEU A 269 -15.90 -16.04 10.22
CA LEU A 269 -16.35 -16.68 8.99
C LEU A 269 -15.72 -18.06 8.79
N ILE A 270 -14.40 -18.15 8.94
CA ILE A 270 -13.68 -19.41 8.72
C ILE A 270 -13.91 -20.38 9.88
N GLY A 271 -14.01 -19.87 11.11
CA GLY A 271 -14.34 -20.66 12.29
C GLY A 271 -15.69 -21.36 12.14
N GLU A 272 -16.72 -20.65 11.67
CA GLU A 272 -18.02 -21.25 11.38
C GLU A 272 -17.94 -22.31 10.27
N LEU A 273 -17.19 -22.04 9.19
CA LEU A 273 -17.05 -22.98 8.06
C LEU A 273 -16.27 -24.25 8.42
N LEU A 274 -15.29 -24.15 9.32
CA LEU A 274 -14.48 -25.29 9.76
C LEU A 274 -15.07 -26.00 10.97
N GLY A 275 -16.06 -25.42 11.64
CA GLY A 275 -16.53 -25.90 12.93
C GLY A 275 -15.45 -25.77 14.02
N ALA A 276 -14.74 -24.64 14.05
CA ALA A 276 -13.63 -24.43 14.96
C ALA A 276 -14.06 -24.50 16.43
N ASP A 277 -13.28 -25.22 17.24
CA ASP A 277 -13.50 -25.36 18.68
C ASP A 277 -13.25 -24.05 19.43
N THR A 278 -12.35 -23.22 18.91
CA THR A 278 -12.06 -21.90 19.46
C THR A 278 -11.90 -20.84 18.37
N VAL A 279 -12.47 -19.67 18.64
CA VAL A 279 -12.30 -18.46 17.82
C VAL A 279 -11.70 -17.40 18.73
N ASN A 280 -10.42 -17.08 18.50
CA ASN A 280 -9.64 -16.20 19.38
C ASN A 280 -9.29 -14.89 18.67
N ASP A 281 -9.33 -13.79 19.40
CA ASP A 281 -8.79 -12.53 18.90
C ASP A 281 -7.27 -12.62 18.64
N GLU A 282 -6.78 -11.76 17.74
CA GLU A 282 -5.37 -11.77 17.33
C GLU A 282 -4.41 -11.42 18.47
N ILE A 283 -4.82 -10.61 19.44
CA ILE A 283 -3.96 -10.18 20.55
C ILE A 283 -3.65 -11.38 21.44
N THR A 284 -4.68 -12.16 21.79
CA THR A 284 -4.53 -13.39 22.57
C THR A 284 -3.71 -14.43 21.81
N ALA A 285 -3.95 -14.62 20.51
CA ALA A 285 -3.21 -15.57 19.69
C ALA A 285 -1.72 -15.19 19.55
N HIS A 286 -1.41 -13.92 19.26
CA HIS A 286 -0.03 -13.41 19.20
C HIS A 286 0.69 -13.55 20.52
N LYS A 287 0.04 -13.22 21.64
CA LYS A 287 0.60 -13.44 22.98
C LYS A 287 0.99 -14.91 23.14
N THR A 288 0.06 -15.83 22.99
CA THR A 288 0.31 -17.25 23.22
C THR A 288 1.43 -17.78 22.33
N GLY A 289 1.41 -17.45 21.03
CA GLY A 289 2.47 -17.83 20.10
C GLY A 289 3.83 -17.23 20.45
N ALA A 290 3.89 -15.96 20.82
CA ALA A 290 5.14 -15.30 21.21
C ALA A 290 5.74 -15.91 22.49
N PHE A 291 4.91 -16.28 23.47
CA PHE A 291 5.37 -16.97 24.67
C PHE A 291 5.94 -18.35 24.35
N GLU A 292 5.27 -19.11 23.49
CA GLU A 292 5.73 -20.44 23.09
C GLU A 292 7.07 -20.38 22.35
N VAL A 293 7.20 -19.43 21.41
CA VAL A 293 8.44 -19.23 20.66
C VAL A 293 9.54 -18.70 21.58
N ALA A 294 9.29 -17.68 22.39
CA ALA A 294 10.32 -17.07 23.21
C ALA A 294 10.76 -17.95 24.39
N GLY A 295 9.83 -18.65 25.04
CA GLY A 295 10.10 -19.50 26.22
C GLY A 295 11.06 -20.66 25.95
N ARG A 296 11.17 -21.08 24.68
CA ARG A 296 12.15 -22.10 24.24
C ARG A 296 13.56 -21.53 24.06
N HIS A 297 13.72 -20.22 23.92
CA HIS A 297 14.99 -19.58 23.54
C HIS A 297 15.57 -18.63 24.59
N PHE A 298 14.74 -18.05 25.46
CA PHE A 298 15.20 -17.14 26.52
C PHE A 298 14.53 -17.48 27.85
N ILE A 299 15.32 -17.35 28.93
CA ILE A 299 14.85 -17.55 30.32
C ILE A 299 13.93 -16.40 30.77
N ALA A 300 14.06 -15.22 30.15
CA ALA A 300 13.26 -14.05 30.47
C ALA A 300 11.88 -14.10 29.80
N SER A 301 10.83 -13.72 30.54
CA SER A 301 9.48 -13.60 30.01
C SER A 301 9.37 -12.48 28.98
N VAL A 302 8.55 -12.70 27.94
CA VAL A 302 8.21 -11.66 26.96
C VAL A 302 7.45 -10.54 27.67
N ASP A 303 7.98 -9.33 27.58
CA ASP A 303 7.38 -8.11 28.15
C ASP A 303 6.54 -7.35 27.11
N THR A 304 7.00 -7.28 25.87
CA THR A 304 6.35 -6.49 24.83
C THR A 304 6.41 -7.22 23.49
N ILE A 305 5.32 -7.19 22.73
CA ILE A 305 5.22 -7.73 21.38
C ILE A 305 4.96 -6.58 20.42
N PHE A 306 5.81 -6.48 19.40
CA PHE A 306 5.57 -5.66 18.22
C PHE A 306 5.20 -6.55 17.05
N GLU A 307 4.02 -6.31 16.49
CA GLU A 307 3.53 -7.00 15.30
C GLU A 307 3.34 -5.96 14.20
N ILE A 308 4.03 -6.15 13.07
CA ILE A 308 3.89 -5.28 11.90
C ILE A 308 3.33 -6.13 10.77
N GLY A 309 2.00 -6.07 10.66
CA GLY A 309 1.25 -6.83 9.69
C GLY A 309 1.26 -6.20 8.31
N GLY A 310 0.47 -6.81 7.42
CA GLY A 310 0.30 -6.30 6.07
C GLY A 310 -0.49 -4.99 6.01
N GLN A 311 -1.54 -4.81 6.80
CA GLN A 311 -2.43 -3.64 6.74
C GLN A 311 -2.51 -2.84 8.04
N ASP A 312 -2.12 -3.44 9.15
CA ASP A 312 -2.14 -2.86 10.47
C ASP A 312 -0.83 -3.20 11.18
N SER A 313 -0.63 -2.56 12.33
CA SER A 313 0.47 -2.85 13.24
C SER A 313 -0.07 -2.81 14.67
N LYS A 314 0.49 -3.66 15.52
CA LYS A 314 0.02 -3.86 16.90
C LYS A 314 1.18 -3.75 17.88
N TYR A 315 0.92 -3.08 18.98
CA TYR A 315 1.72 -3.04 20.18
C TYR A 315 0.97 -3.80 21.27
N ILE A 316 1.65 -4.72 21.96
CA ILE A 316 1.05 -5.48 23.07
C ILE A 316 2.04 -5.47 24.24
N SER A 317 1.63 -4.88 25.36
CA SER A 317 2.38 -4.91 26.62
C SER A 317 1.88 -6.02 27.52
N LEU A 318 2.82 -6.73 28.14
CA LEU A 318 2.59 -7.91 28.94
C LEU A 318 3.19 -7.72 30.33
N LYS A 319 2.45 -8.14 31.35
CA LYS A 319 2.95 -8.24 32.72
C LYS A 319 2.61 -9.63 33.25
N ASP A 320 3.65 -10.36 33.65
CA ASP A 320 3.52 -11.71 34.21
C ASP A 320 2.66 -12.66 33.34
N GLY A 321 2.78 -12.57 32.01
CA GLY A 321 2.02 -13.40 31.06
C GLY A 321 0.63 -12.89 30.70
N VAL A 322 0.22 -11.73 31.22
CA VAL A 322 -1.10 -11.13 31.00
C VAL A 322 -0.97 -9.85 30.18
N VAL A 323 -1.86 -9.66 29.21
CA VAL A 323 -1.94 -8.42 28.43
C VAL A 323 -2.44 -7.31 29.35
N VAL A 324 -1.62 -6.27 29.53
CA VAL A 324 -1.95 -5.10 30.37
C VAL A 324 -2.24 -3.85 29.56
N ASP A 325 -1.71 -3.76 28.35
CA ASP A 325 -1.98 -2.67 27.42
C ASP A 325 -1.81 -3.16 25.97
N PHE A 326 -2.54 -2.55 25.04
CA PHE A 326 -2.36 -2.79 23.62
C PHE A 326 -2.81 -1.59 22.78
N ALA A 327 -2.14 -1.38 21.66
CA ALA A 327 -2.50 -0.36 20.68
C ALA A 327 -2.44 -0.96 19.27
N MET A 328 -3.34 -0.50 18.39
CA MET A 328 -3.40 -0.95 17.01
C MET A 328 -3.62 0.21 16.04
N ASN A 329 -2.91 0.20 14.93
CA ASN A 329 -3.11 1.13 13.82
C ASN A 329 -3.90 0.45 12.69
N GLU A 330 -5.23 0.50 12.75
CA GLU A 330 -6.11 -0.14 11.75
C GLU A 330 -6.27 0.68 10.46
N ALA A 331 -6.08 2.00 10.52
CA ALA A 331 -6.55 2.93 9.49
C ALA A 331 -5.45 3.47 8.58
N CYS A 332 -4.18 3.30 8.93
CA CYS A 332 -3.07 3.90 8.21
C CYS A 332 -2.09 2.85 7.69
N ALA A 333 -1.82 2.87 6.39
CA ALA A 333 -0.79 2.04 5.79
C ALA A 333 0.64 2.45 6.20
N ALA A 334 0.81 3.67 6.77
CA ALA A 334 2.10 4.11 7.26
C ALA A 334 2.51 3.21 8.44
N GLY A 335 3.72 2.66 8.37
CA GLY A 335 4.20 1.72 9.38
C GLY A 335 3.78 0.25 9.17
N THR A 336 3.28 -0.13 7.99
CA THR A 336 2.82 -1.50 7.70
C THR A 336 3.57 -2.14 6.53
N GLY A 337 3.54 -3.47 6.43
CA GLY A 337 4.18 -4.20 5.35
C GLY A 337 3.62 -3.87 3.95
N SER A 338 2.34 -3.52 3.84
CA SER A 338 1.75 -3.16 2.53
C SER A 338 2.32 -1.86 1.96
N PHE A 339 2.83 -0.96 2.80
CA PHE A 339 3.53 0.23 2.33
C PHE A 339 4.87 -0.14 1.68
N LEU A 340 5.68 -0.98 2.32
CA LEU A 340 6.95 -1.43 1.74
C LEU A 340 6.72 -2.24 0.46
N ASP A 341 5.74 -3.14 0.44
CA ASP A 341 5.33 -3.89 -0.75
C ASP A 341 4.98 -2.97 -1.93
N GLU A 342 4.19 -1.91 -1.67
CA GLU A 342 3.83 -0.91 -2.69
C GLU A 342 5.04 -0.10 -3.19
N GLN A 343 5.97 0.28 -2.31
CA GLN A 343 7.18 0.99 -2.72
C GLN A 343 8.15 0.09 -3.48
N ALA A 344 8.33 -1.15 -3.01
CA ALA A 344 9.19 -2.14 -3.67
C ALA A 344 8.74 -2.37 -5.13
N GLN A 345 7.43 -2.54 -5.36
CA GLN A 345 6.89 -2.70 -6.71
C GLN A 345 7.19 -1.49 -7.60
N LYS A 346 7.03 -0.26 -7.09
CA LYS A 346 7.33 0.98 -7.85
C LYS A 346 8.81 1.12 -8.17
N LEU A 347 9.66 0.69 -7.26
CA LEU A 347 11.10 0.68 -7.43
C LEU A 347 11.58 -0.51 -8.28
N GLY A 348 10.69 -1.43 -8.68
CA GLY A 348 11.06 -2.65 -9.39
C GLY A 348 12.00 -3.53 -8.57
N VAL A 349 11.65 -3.76 -7.30
CA VAL A 349 12.39 -4.57 -6.33
C VAL A 349 11.45 -5.62 -5.76
N ASN A 350 11.93 -6.84 -5.60
CA ASN A 350 11.19 -7.88 -4.90
C ASN A 350 11.21 -7.62 -3.39
N ILE A 351 10.02 -7.53 -2.78
CA ILE A 351 9.90 -7.30 -1.34
C ILE A 351 10.54 -8.45 -0.53
N VAL A 352 10.44 -9.69 -1.02
CA VAL A 352 11.07 -10.87 -0.43
C VAL A 352 12.43 -11.10 -1.09
N GLY A 353 13.47 -11.26 -0.29
CA GLY A 353 14.82 -11.63 -0.73
C GLY A 353 15.69 -10.48 -1.25
N GLU A 354 15.13 -9.45 -1.89
CA GLU A 354 15.93 -8.38 -2.51
C GLU A 354 15.90 -7.06 -1.70
N PHE A 355 14.72 -6.66 -1.20
CA PHE A 355 14.53 -5.37 -0.54
C PHE A 355 15.45 -5.18 0.68
N ALA A 356 15.53 -6.20 1.54
CA ALA A 356 16.37 -6.14 2.74
C ALA A 356 17.86 -6.03 2.40
N ASP A 357 18.34 -6.83 1.45
CA ASP A 357 19.74 -6.80 1.01
C ASP A 357 20.14 -5.43 0.47
N LEU A 358 19.28 -4.82 -0.35
CA LEU A 358 19.47 -3.46 -0.83
C LEU A 358 19.48 -2.47 0.34
N ALA A 359 18.55 -2.58 1.28
CA ALA A 359 18.48 -1.70 2.45
C ALA A 359 19.78 -1.78 3.29
N PHE A 360 20.30 -2.98 3.56
CA PHE A 360 21.53 -3.16 4.34
C PHE A 360 22.81 -2.78 3.58
N SER A 361 22.78 -2.75 2.24
CA SER A 361 23.90 -2.27 1.43
C SER A 361 24.07 -0.75 1.42
N ALA A 362 23.07 -0.01 1.93
CA ALA A 362 23.05 1.45 1.94
C ALA A 362 24.10 2.04 2.88
N LYS A 363 24.80 3.06 2.41
CA LYS A 363 25.83 3.78 3.20
C LYS A 363 25.31 5.10 3.76
N THR A 364 24.37 5.70 3.05
CA THR A 364 23.78 6.99 3.40
C THR A 364 22.26 6.94 3.26
N PRO A 365 21.56 6.06 4.02
CA PRO A 365 20.11 5.94 3.94
C PRO A 365 19.41 7.29 3.92
N THR A 366 18.58 7.52 2.90
CA THR A 366 17.92 8.83 2.71
C THR A 366 16.92 9.08 3.83
N ARG A 367 16.95 10.26 4.45
CA ARG A 367 15.91 10.67 5.39
C ARG A 367 14.67 11.12 4.62
N LEU A 368 13.78 10.16 4.43
CA LEU A 368 12.43 10.38 3.97
C LEU A 368 11.61 10.87 5.18
N GLY A 369 10.73 11.87 5.01
CA GLY A 369 10.02 12.46 6.15
C GLY A 369 9.22 11.45 6.99
N GLU A 370 8.87 11.83 8.21
CA GLU A 370 8.07 11.03 9.15
C GLU A 370 6.62 11.53 9.02
N ARG A 371 5.65 10.68 8.60
CA ARG A 371 4.18 10.95 8.44
C ARG A 371 3.51 9.90 7.52
N CYS A 372 2.35 10.26 6.98
CA CYS A 372 1.59 9.57 5.93
C CYS A 372 2.44 9.10 4.74
N THR A 373 2.15 7.88 4.28
CA THR A 373 2.75 7.21 3.11
C THR A 373 2.79 8.07 1.85
N VAL A 374 1.80 8.95 1.68
CA VAL A 374 1.70 9.83 0.51
C VAL A 374 2.77 10.92 0.51
N TYR A 375 3.16 11.43 1.68
CA TYR A 375 4.26 12.39 1.77
C TYR A 375 5.60 11.68 1.61
N ILE A 376 5.75 10.49 2.19
CA ILE A 376 6.95 9.67 2.02
C ILE A 376 7.14 9.34 0.52
N GLU A 377 6.09 8.97 -0.20
CA GLU A 377 6.16 8.71 -1.65
C GLU A 377 6.59 9.94 -2.46
N LYS A 378 6.13 11.13 -2.07
CA LYS A 378 6.57 12.38 -2.69
C LYS A 378 8.06 12.60 -2.46
N ASP A 379 8.53 12.38 -1.24
CA ASP A 379 9.95 12.54 -0.88
C ASP A 379 10.82 11.50 -1.60
N VAL A 380 10.38 10.23 -1.70
CA VAL A 380 11.03 9.19 -2.51
C VAL A 380 11.19 9.64 -3.96
N SER A 381 10.10 10.10 -4.57
CA SER A 381 10.11 10.53 -5.98
C SER A 381 11.02 11.73 -6.18
N ALA A 382 11.00 12.69 -5.24
CA ALA A 382 11.89 13.85 -5.27
C ALA A 382 13.36 13.43 -5.13
N SER A 383 13.70 12.62 -4.13
CA SER A 383 15.06 12.14 -3.91
C SER A 383 15.62 11.38 -5.12
N LEU A 384 14.83 10.48 -5.72
CA LEU A 384 15.25 9.75 -6.93
C LEU A 384 15.43 10.67 -8.13
N ALA A 385 14.52 11.63 -8.33
CA ALA A 385 14.65 12.61 -9.42
C ALA A 385 15.88 13.52 -9.26
N LEU A 386 16.36 13.67 -8.03
CA LEU A 386 17.55 14.42 -7.66
C LEU A 386 18.82 13.56 -7.63
N GLY A 387 18.74 12.28 -8.01
CA GLY A 387 19.89 11.39 -8.13
C GLY A 387 20.24 10.56 -6.89
N ALA A 388 19.37 10.49 -5.88
CA ALA A 388 19.60 9.64 -4.71
C ALA A 388 19.76 8.17 -5.11
N ALA A 389 20.73 7.48 -4.50
CA ALA A 389 20.96 6.08 -4.76
C ALA A 389 19.75 5.24 -4.32
N LYS A 390 19.37 4.27 -5.15
CA LYS A 390 18.17 3.45 -4.91
C LYS A 390 18.23 2.69 -3.58
N ASN A 391 19.39 2.15 -3.21
CA ASN A 391 19.61 1.46 -1.94
C ASN A 391 19.46 2.40 -0.73
N ASP A 392 19.97 3.65 -0.83
CA ASP A 392 19.80 4.64 0.22
C ASP A 392 18.32 5.02 0.42
N VAL A 393 17.56 5.16 -0.67
CA VAL A 393 16.11 5.40 -0.59
C VAL A 393 15.38 4.20 0.04
N ILE A 394 15.74 2.98 -0.35
CA ILE A 394 15.17 1.74 0.21
C ILE A 394 15.45 1.61 1.71
N ALA A 395 16.67 1.91 2.15
CA ALA A 395 17.03 1.94 3.57
C ALA A 395 16.27 3.05 4.32
N GLY A 396 16.08 4.21 3.68
CA GLY A 396 15.23 5.28 4.16
C GLY A 396 13.79 4.85 4.41
N LEU A 397 13.21 4.04 3.51
CA LEU A 397 11.86 3.50 3.66
C LEU A 397 11.74 2.57 4.88
N SER A 398 12.77 1.76 5.17
CA SER A 398 12.82 0.93 6.37
C SER A 398 12.81 1.79 7.65
N TYR A 399 13.59 2.88 7.67
CA TYR A 399 13.53 3.86 8.76
C TYR A 399 12.15 4.49 8.90
N SER A 400 11.52 4.92 7.80
CA SER A 400 10.18 5.51 7.85
C SER A 400 9.13 4.55 8.42
N VAL A 401 9.23 3.25 8.17
CA VAL A 401 8.32 2.27 8.79
C VAL A 401 8.56 2.17 10.29
N ALA A 402 9.82 2.02 10.72
CA ALA A 402 10.16 1.97 12.14
C ALA A 402 9.73 3.24 12.88
N GLN A 403 9.97 4.42 12.31
CA GLN A 403 9.60 5.71 12.91
C GLN A 403 8.09 5.95 12.95
N ASN A 404 7.31 5.38 12.04
CA ASN A 404 5.85 5.47 12.12
C ASN A 404 5.25 4.49 13.14
N TYR A 405 6.01 3.47 13.53
CA TYR A 405 5.61 2.52 14.57
C TYR A 405 5.90 3.05 15.97
N LEU A 406 7.08 3.66 16.16
CA LEU A 406 7.52 4.32 17.41
C LEU A 406 6.76 5.63 17.66
#